data_AF-A0A8G1H8S3-F1
#
_entry.id   AF-A0A8G1H8S3-F1
#
_cell.length_a   1.000
_cell.length_b   1.000
_cell.length_c   1.000
_cell.angle_alpha   90.00
_cell.angle_beta   90.00
_cell.angle_gamma   90.00
#
_symmetry.space_group_name_H-M   'P 1'
#
loop_
_entity.id
_entity.type
_entity.pdbx_description
1 polymer ?
#
loop_
_entity_poly.entity_id
_entity_poly.type
_entity_poly.pdbx_seq_one_letter_code
_entity_poly.pdbx_strand_id
1 'polypeptide(L)'
;MKRIPLDGSKETHIIFEGNIPGHLDTLNASEQRDLLTKLSNIANKDASPDAYTYEKIGNLDIFKFSKDGRIYSKVVTFVPEINPKYHIIYVLYVDEDHEYDDGKLGRFSQQAQQKLENVTDLESVEDIEAYLEANNSLTSGDLDDLLDR
;
A
#
# COMPACT_ATOMS: atom_id res chain seq x y z
N MET A 1 -16.98 24.41 -21.65
CA MET A 1 -17.68 23.30 -20.98
C MET A 1 -16.64 22.48 -20.24
N LYS A 2 -16.63 22.55 -18.90
CA LYS A 2 -15.75 21.76 -18.03
C LYS A 2 -16.31 20.33 -18.04
N ARG A 3 -15.57 19.36 -18.58
CA ARG A 3 -15.92 17.94 -18.42
C ARG A 3 -15.82 17.63 -16.93
N ILE A 4 -16.94 17.35 -16.29
CA ILE A 4 -16.95 16.69 -14.98
C ILE A 4 -16.68 15.22 -15.31
N PRO A 5 -15.53 14.64 -14.91
CA PRO A 5 -15.30 13.22 -15.12
C PRO A 5 -16.38 12.45 -14.35
N LEU A 6 -17.10 11.58 -15.04
CA LEU A 6 -18.09 10.67 -14.46
C LEU A 6 -17.47 9.31 -14.05
N ASP A 7 -16.15 9.16 -14.10
CA ASP A 7 -15.45 7.93 -13.71
C ASP A 7 -14.60 8.18 -12.47
N GLY A 8 -15.07 7.75 -11.31
CA GLY A 8 -14.45 7.99 -10.02
C GLY A 8 -13.41 6.94 -9.65
N SER A 9 -12.39 6.72 -10.48
CA SER A 9 -11.21 5.98 -10.00
C SER A 9 -10.57 6.78 -8.86
N LYS A 10 -10.24 6.08 -7.78
CA LYS A 10 -9.62 6.66 -6.58
C LYS A 10 -8.13 6.46 -6.70
N GLU A 11 -7.36 7.49 -6.37
CA GLU A 11 -5.91 7.42 -6.44
C GLU A 11 -5.38 6.50 -5.33
N THR A 12 -4.49 5.58 -5.67
CA THR A 12 -3.91 4.66 -4.69
C THR A 12 -2.53 5.14 -4.30
N HIS A 13 -2.34 5.35 -3.00
CA HIS A 13 -1.08 5.73 -2.39
C HIS A 13 -0.45 4.54 -1.66
N ILE A 14 0.87 4.41 -1.77
CA ILE A 14 1.67 3.42 -1.07
C ILE A 14 2.48 4.11 0.02
N ILE A 15 2.40 3.64 1.25
CA ILE A 15 3.23 4.11 2.35
C ILE A 15 4.11 2.94 2.81
N PHE A 16 5.43 3.11 2.74
CA PHE A 16 6.39 2.16 3.29
C PHE A 16 6.66 2.48 4.76
N GLU A 17 6.37 1.54 5.65
CA GLU A 17 6.52 1.77 7.09
C GLU A 17 7.96 1.61 7.57
N GLY A 18 8.39 2.50 8.47
CA GLY A 18 9.65 2.38 9.21
C GLY A 18 10.86 2.11 8.32
N ASN A 19 11.49 0.95 8.52
CA ASN A 19 12.74 0.58 7.85
C ASN A 19 12.53 -0.14 6.51
N ILE A 20 11.29 -0.27 6.00
CA ILE A 20 11.04 -0.99 4.75
C ILE A 20 11.84 -0.42 3.57
N PRO A 21 11.99 0.91 3.38
CA PRO A 21 12.84 1.41 2.32
C PRO A 21 14.29 0.89 2.40
N GLY A 22 14.87 0.83 3.60
CA GLY A 22 16.21 0.26 3.80
C GLY A 22 16.25 -1.26 3.63
N HIS A 23 15.14 -1.97 3.85
CA HIS A 23 15.04 -3.40 3.54
C HIS A 23 14.86 -3.66 2.04
N LEU A 24 14.18 -2.79 1.30
CA LEU A 24 14.11 -2.90 -0.16
C LEU A 24 15.50 -2.85 -0.80
N ASP A 25 16.42 -2.06 -0.24
CA ASP A 25 17.82 -2.01 -0.68
C ASP A 25 18.61 -3.30 -0.40
N THR A 26 18.09 -4.18 0.47
CA THR A 26 18.69 -5.50 0.75
C THR A 26 18.18 -6.59 -0.17
N LEU A 27 17.05 -6.38 -0.85
CA LEU A 27 16.52 -7.30 -1.84
C LEU A 27 17.41 -7.33 -3.08
N ASN A 28 17.39 -8.45 -3.80
CA ASN A 28 18.06 -8.46 -5.09
C ASN A 28 17.28 -7.63 -6.13
N ALA A 29 17.96 -7.22 -7.20
CA ALA A 29 17.36 -6.34 -8.22
C ALA A 29 16.09 -6.92 -8.86
N SER A 30 15.98 -8.25 -8.97
CA SER A 30 14.78 -8.90 -9.53
C SER A 30 13.61 -8.81 -8.55
N GLU A 31 13.83 -9.09 -7.27
CA GLU A 31 12.81 -9.01 -6.22
C GLU A 31 12.31 -7.58 -6.03
N GLN A 32 13.25 -6.62 -6.00
CA GLN A 32 12.90 -5.20 -5.91
C GLN A 32 12.02 -4.79 -7.10
N ARG A 33 12.41 -5.19 -8.32
CA ARG A 33 11.65 -4.91 -9.54
C ARG A 33 10.27 -5.57 -9.51
N ASP A 34 10.17 -6.84 -9.11
CA ASP A 34 8.91 -7.57 -9.04
C ASP A 34 7.96 -6.94 -8.01
N LEU A 35 8.48 -6.56 -6.83
CA LEU A 35 7.73 -5.88 -5.79
C LEU A 35 7.19 -4.53 -6.26
N LEU A 36 8.07 -3.66 -6.78
CA LEU A 36 7.68 -2.33 -7.25
C LEU A 36 6.72 -2.41 -8.43
N THR A 37 6.96 -3.35 -9.35
CA THR A 37 6.06 -3.63 -10.47
C THR A 37 4.69 -4.09 -9.97
N LYS A 38 4.64 -4.95 -8.93
CA LYS A 38 3.38 -5.39 -8.35
C LYS A 38 2.60 -4.22 -7.75
N LEU A 39 3.26 -3.35 -6.98
CA LEU A 39 2.63 -2.19 -6.35
C LEU A 39 2.17 -1.15 -7.37
N SER A 40 3.01 -0.83 -8.37
CA SER A 40 2.66 0.08 -9.47
C SER A 40 1.45 -0.46 -10.24
N ASN A 41 1.43 -1.76 -10.54
CA ASN A 41 0.30 -2.39 -11.21
C ASN A 41 -0.99 -2.34 -10.39
N ILE A 42 -0.94 -2.39 -9.06
CA ILE A 42 -2.14 -2.22 -8.24
C ILE A 42 -2.58 -0.75 -8.27
N ALA A 43 -1.65 0.17 -8.10
CA ALA A 43 -1.95 1.59 -8.01
C ALA A 43 -2.47 2.21 -9.32
N ASN A 44 -2.04 1.67 -10.47
CA ASN A 44 -2.48 2.10 -11.80
C ASN A 44 -3.84 1.53 -12.24
N LYS A 45 -4.54 0.74 -11.41
CA LYS A 45 -5.80 0.09 -11.80
C LYS A 45 -7.00 0.87 -11.26
N ASP A 46 -8.09 0.84 -12.04
CA ASP A 46 -9.36 1.42 -11.64
C ASP A 46 -10.06 0.62 -10.52
N ALA A 47 -9.63 -0.63 -10.27
CA ALA A 47 -10.15 -1.46 -9.20
C ALA A 47 -9.51 -1.11 -7.85
N SER A 48 -10.27 -1.24 -6.77
CA SER A 48 -9.76 -0.98 -5.43
C SER A 48 -8.65 -1.99 -5.04
N PRO A 49 -7.59 -1.57 -4.31
CA PRO A 49 -6.45 -2.42 -4.01
C PRO A 49 -6.78 -3.73 -3.27
N ASP A 50 -7.85 -3.75 -2.49
CA ASP A 50 -8.30 -4.93 -1.75
C ASP A 50 -8.78 -6.06 -2.68
N ALA A 51 -9.17 -5.75 -3.92
CA ALA A 51 -9.50 -6.74 -4.94
C ALA A 51 -8.28 -7.58 -5.38
N TYR A 52 -7.07 -7.11 -5.10
CA TYR A 52 -5.82 -7.79 -5.43
C TYR A 52 -5.25 -8.60 -4.26
N THR A 53 -5.88 -8.54 -3.08
CA THR A 53 -5.44 -9.26 -1.89
C THR A 53 -5.46 -10.77 -2.14
N TYR A 54 -4.30 -11.39 -2.02
CA TYR A 54 -4.14 -12.84 -2.17
C TYR A 54 -4.69 -13.57 -0.94
N GLU A 55 -4.40 -13.06 0.25
CA GLU A 55 -4.77 -13.68 1.52
C GLU A 55 -4.95 -12.62 2.60
N LYS A 56 -5.79 -12.89 3.59
CA LYS A 56 -5.95 -12.05 4.79
C LYS A 56 -5.60 -12.84 6.03
N ILE A 57 -4.71 -12.30 6.87
CA ILE A 57 -4.36 -12.88 8.16
C ILE A 57 -4.59 -11.84 9.25
N GLY A 58 -5.65 -12.02 10.03
CA GLY A 58 -6.10 -11.00 10.99
C GLY A 58 -6.42 -9.69 10.26
N ASN A 59 -5.71 -8.62 10.61
CA ASN A 59 -5.87 -7.31 9.99
C ASN A 59 -4.95 -7.06 8.79
N LEU A 60 -4.11 -8.04 8.44
CA LEU A 60 -3.15 -7.94 7.34
C LEU A 60 -3.80 -8.36 6.02
N ASP A 61 -3.52 -7.56 5.00
CA ASP A 61 -3.79 -7.84 3.60
C ASP A 61 -2.47 -8.26 2.95
N ILE A 62 -2.44 -9.45 2.36
CA ILE A 62 -1.22 -10.03 1.77
C ILE A 62 -1.31 -9.96 0.25
N PHE A 63 -0.28 -9.40 -0.38
CA PHE A 63 -0.08 -9.46 -1.83
C PHE A 63 1.06 -10.41 -2.17
N LYS A 64 0.92 -11.17 -3.25
CA LYS A 64 2.04 -11.89 -3.87
C LYS A 64 2.67 -11.04 -4.97
N PHE A 65 3.98 -10.84 -4.91
CA PHE A 65 4.74 -10.18 -5.96
C PHE A 65 5.58 -11.16 -6.80
N SER A 66 5.93 -12.32 -6.24
CA SER A 66 6.55 -13.42 -6.99
C SER A 66 5.98 -14.77 -6.51
N LYS A 67 6.59 -15.89 -6.93
CA LYS A 67 6.22 -17.22 -6.44
C LYS A 67 6.37 -17.30 -4.91
N ASP A 68 7.47 -16.75 -4.41
CA ASP A 68 7.86 -16.81 -3.01
C ASP A 68 7.89 -15.40 -2.33
N GLY A 69 7.61 -14.34 -3.07
CA GLY A 69 7.56 -12.98 -2.54
C GLY A 69 6.17 -12.58 -2.03
N ARG A 70 6.08 -12.12 -0.78
CA ARG A 70 4.87 -11.61 -0.12
C ARG A 70 5.07 -10.19 0.40
N ILE A 71 4.03 -9.38 0.27
CA ILE A 71 3.91 -8.06 0.88
C ILE A 71 2.84 -8.18 1.96
N TYR A 72 3.20 -7.95 3.22
CA TYR A 72 2.27 -7.84 4.34
C TYR A 72 1.91 -6.38 4.47
N SER A 73 0.63 -6.10 4.29
CA SER A 73 0.13 -4.74 4.21
C SER A 73 -1.11 -4.54 5.05
N LYS A 74 -1.49 -3.28 5.21
CA LYS A 74 -2.86 -2.90 5.52
C LYS A 74 -3.41 -2.12 4.34
N VAL A 75 -4.51 -2.59 3.77
CA VAL A 75 -5.25 -1.86 2.73
C VAL A 75 -6.40 -1.10 3.38
N VAL A 76 -6.49 0.20 3.07
CA VAL A 76 -7.61 1.06 3.45
C VAL A 76 -8.18 1.69 2.19
N THR A 77 -9.46 1.46 1.93
CA THR A 77 -10.15 1.93 0.73
C THR A 77 -11.19 2.99 1.07
N PHE A 78 -11.54 3.78 0.06
CA PHE A 78 -12.56 4.84 0.13
C PHE A 78 -12.32 5.86 1.24
N VAL A 79 -11.14 6.49 1.21
CA VAL A 79 -10.71 7.48 2.21
C VAL A 79 -10.72 8.89 1.59
N PRO A 80 -11.19 9.94 2.30
CA PRO A 80 -11.93 9.87 3.57
C PRO A 80 -13.33 9.25 3.37
N GLU A 81 -14.00 8.84 4.45
CA GLU A 81 -15.31 8.16 4.36
C GLU A 81 -16.37 9.01 3.65
N ILE A 82 -16.35 10.34 3.88
CA ILE A 82 -17.23 11.29 3.22
C ILE A 82 -16.53 11.84 1.98
N ASN A 83 -17.08 11.53 0.80
CA ASN A 83 -16.53 11.89 -0.50
C ASN A 83 -15.15 11.27 -0.77
N PRO A 84 -15.07 9.93 -0.87
CA PRO A 84 -13.80 9.21 -0.97
C PRO A 84 -13.01 9.63 -2.22
N LYS A 85 -11.71 9.78 -2.04
CA LYS A 85 -10.77 10.20 -3.09
C LYS A 85 -9.58 9.26 -3.24
N TYR A 86 -9.20 8.60 -2.15
CA TYR A 86 -7.97 7.83 -2.09
C TYR A 86 -8.19 6.39 -1.64
N HIS A 87 -7.20 5.57 -1.97
CA HIS A 87 -6.91 4.29 -1.37
C HIS A 87 -5.49 4.35 -0.82
N ILE A 88 -5.23 3.65 0.28
CA ILE A 88 -3.91 3.64 0.92
C ILE A 88 -3.50 2.18 1.16
N ILE A 89 -2.29 1.85 0.73
CA ILE A 89 -1.63 0.58 1.00
C ILE A 89 -0.45 0.86 1.92
N TYR A 90 -0.56 0.43 3.18
CA TYR A 90 0.57 0.46 4.11
C TYR A 90 1.38 -0.82 3.95
N VAL A 91 2.60 -0.73 3.43
CA VAL A 91 3.53 -1.85 3.37
C VAL A 91 4.23 -1.96 4.72
N LEU A 92 3.87 -2.98 5.49
CA LEU A 92 4.35 -3.20 6.85
C LEU A 92 5.56 -4.13 6.91
N TYR A 93 5.59 -5.11 6.00
CA TYR A 93 6.67 -6.08 5.90
C TYR A 93 6.74 -6.69 4.49
N VAL A 94 7.94 -7.06 4.07
CA VAL A 94 8.21 -7.78 2.83
C VAL A 94 8.91 -9.08 3.20
N ASP A 95 8.49 -10.18 2.58
CA ASP A 95 9.06 -11.51 2.77
C ASP A 95 9.37 -12.13 1.42
N GLU A 96 10.65 -12.40 1.16
CA GLU A 96 11.18 -12.96 -0.07
C GLU A 96 11.10 -14.50 -0.12
N ASP A 97 11.02 -15.18 1.03
CA ASP A 97 11.23 -16.63 1.13
C ASP A 97 10.04 -17.41 1.74
N HIS A 98 8.95 -16.74 2.12
CA HIS A 98 7.83 -17.30 2.91
C HIS A 98 8.14 -17.73 4.33
N GLU A 99 9.32 -17.40 4.86
CA GLU A 99 9.81 -18.02 6.10
C GLU A 99 9.45 -17.20 7.35
N TYR A 100 8.38 -16.40 7.30
CA TYR A 100 8.02 -15.58 8.45
C TYR A 100 7.57 -16.42 9.66
N ASP A 101 7.96 -15.96 10.86
CA ASP A 101 7.57 -16.52 12.16
C ASP A 101 6.22 -15.95 12.61
N ASP A 102 5.33 -16.79 13.16
CA ASP A 102 4.05 -16.44 13.77
C ASP A 102 4.16 -15.28 14.78
N GLY A 103 5.29 -15.20 15.51
CA GLY A 103 5.56 -14.11 16.45
C GLY A 103 5.67 -12.72 15.79
N LYS A 104 6.11 -12.65 14.53
CA LYS A 104 6.18 -11.39 13.77
C LYS A 104 4.81 -10.99 13.24
N LEU A 105 3.98 -11.94 12.83
CA LEU A 105 2.61 -11.66 12.35
C LEU A 105 1.76 -10.90 13.37
N GLY A 106 1.83 -11.29 14.64
CA GLY A 106 1.06 -10.62 15.70
C GLY A 106 1.40 -9.12 15.80
N ARG A 107 2.69 -8.78 15.66
CA ARG A 107 3.16 -7.38 15.69
C ARG A 107 2.68 -6.60 14.47
N PHE A 108 2.79 -7.19 13.28
CA PHE A 108 2.32 -6.54 12.05
C PHE A 108 0.80 -6.35 12.06
N SER A 109 0.04 -7.32 12.57
CA SER A 109 -1.42 -7.20 12.70
C SER A 109 -1.82 -6.07 13.67
N GLN A 110 -1.07 -5.88 14.77
CA GLN A 110 -1.28 -4.73 15.66
C GLN A 110 -0.96 -3.40 14.98
N GLN A 111 0.14 -3.33 14.22
CA GLN A 111 0.46 -2.14 13.44
C GLN A 111 -0.60 -1.85 12.38
N ALA A 112 -1.09 -2.87 11.68
CA ALA A 112 -2.17 -2.74 10.71
C ALA A 112 -3.44 -2.17 11.34
N GLN A 113 -3.78 -2.58 12.56
CA GLN A 113 -4.90 -2.03 13.32
C GLN A 113 -4.70 -0.55 13.63
N GLN A 114 -3.51 -0.16 14.10
CA GLN A 114 -3.19 1.24 14.40
C GLN A 114 -3.27 2.13 13.14
N LYS A 115 -2.83 1.62 11.99
CA LYS A 115 -2.94 2.36 10.72
C LYS A 115 -4.38 2.56 10.29
N LEU A 116 -5.22 1.53 10.45
CA LEU A 116 -6.65 1.66 10.19
C LEU A 116 -7.28 2.73 11.09
N GLU A 117 -7.03 2.67 12.40
CA GLU A 117 -7.57 3.64 13.37
C GLU A 117 -7.17 5.07 13.03
N ASN A 118 -5.88 5.32 12.76
CA ASN A 118 -5.39 6.65 12.39
C ASN A 118 -6.04 7.20 11.12
N VAL A 119 -6.36 6.35 10.14
CA VAL A 119 -7.01 6.78 8.89
C VAL A 119 -8.49 7.06 9.09
N THR A 120 -9.16 6.27 9.92
CA THR A 120 -10.58 6.50 10.26
C THR A 120 -10.79 7.86 10.95
N ASP A 121 -9.78 8.34 11.68
CA ASP A 121 -9.82 9.66 12.33
C ASP A 121 -9.69 10.84 11.33
N LEU A 122 -9.40 10.58 10.05
CA LEU A 122 -9.21 11.61 9.03
C LEU A 122 -10.54 11.86 8.28
N GLU A 123 -11.22 12.94 8.66
CA GLU A 123 -12.59 13.22 8.20
C GLU A 123 -12.66 13.99 6.87
N SER A 124 -11.58 14.68 6.47
CA SER A 124 -11.57 15.54 5.28
C SER A 124 -10.45 15.20 4.30
N VAL A 125 -10.63 15.58 3.03
CA VAL A 125 -9.62 15.39 1.99
C VAL A 125 -8.33 16.15 2.32
N GLU A 126 -8.44 17.34 2.90
CA GLU A 126 -7.28 18.16 3.29
C GLU A 126 -6.44 17.45 4.37
N ASP A 127 -7.09 16.81 5.35
CA ASP A 127 -6.41 16.02 6.37
C ASP A 127 -5.71 14.79 5.76
N ILE A 128 -6.36 14.14 4.78
CA ILE A 128 -5.76 13.01 4.05
C ILE A 128 -4.54 13.43 3.25
N GLU A 129 -4.63 14.51 2.47
CA GLU A 129 -3.51 15.00 1.67
C GLU A 129 -2.31 15.37 2.57
N ALA A 130 -2.56 16.07 3.68
CA ALA A 130 -1.53 16.39 4.67
C ALA A 130 -0.93 15.13 5.30
N TYR A 131 -1.75 14.12 5.60
CA TYR A 131 -1.29 12.84 6.13
C TYR A 131 -0.42 12.09 5.12
N LEU A 132 -0.86 12.01 3.86
CA LEU A 132 -0.14 11.33 2.77
C LEU A 132 1.23 11.98 2.52
N GLU A 133 1.29 13.32 2.51
CA GLU A 133 2.53 14.08 2.39
C GLU A 133 3.47 13.81 3.59
N ALA A 134 2.95 13.89 4.81
CA ALA A 134 3.73 13.66 6.03
C ALA A 134 4.33 12.24 6.11
N ASN A 135 3.71 11.26 5.45
CA ASN A 135 4.16 9.87 5.40
C ASN A 135 4.94 9.53 4.13
N ASN A 136 5.33 10.51 3.31
CA ASN A 136 6.04 10.31 2.04
C ASN A 136 5.36 9.26 1.15
N SER A 137 4.02 9.33 1.05
CA SER A 137 3.27 8.37 0.26
C SER A 137 3.69 8.44 -1.22
N LEU A 138 3.75 7.29 -1.87
CA LEU A 138 4.10 7.16 -3.28
C LEU A 138 2.86 6.86 -4.11
N THR A 139 2.75 7.56 -5.23
CA THR A 139 1.77 7.27 -6.29
C THR A 139 2.31 6.21 -7.25
N SER A 140 1.50 5.79 -8.22
CA SER A 140 1.99 4.92 -9.28
C SER A 140 3.11 5.56 -10.11
N GLY A 141 3.04 6.87 -10.37
CA GLY A 141 4.10 7.60 -11.08
C GLY A 141 5.43 7.57 -10.32
N ASP A 142 5.39 7.76 -9.00
CA ASP A 142 6.60 7.68 -8.17
C ASP A 142 7.22 6.27 -8.18
N LEU A 143 6.37 5.22 -8.19
CA LEU A 143 6.85 3.84 -8.30
C LEU A 143 7.46 3.54 -9.67
N ASP A 144 6.90 4.09 -10.74
CA ASP A 144 7.43 3.94 -12.10
C ASP A 144 8.79 4.65 -12.23
N ASP A 145 8.94 5.84 -11.65
CA ASP A 145 10.23 6.55 -11.57
C ASP A 145 11.30 5.76 -10.80
N LEU A 146 10.89 4.99 -9.78
CA LEU A 146 11.80 4.08 -9.06
C LEU A 146 12.20 2.85 -9.89
N LEU A 147 11.34 2.39 -10.81
CA LEU A 147 11.59 1.24 -11.68
C LEU A 147 12.50 1.56 -12.87
N ASP A 148 12.53 2.82 -13.29
CA ASP A 148 13.30 3.33 -14.44
C ASP A 148 14.72 3.80 -14.07
N ARG A 149 15.07 3.78 -12.79
CA ARG A 149 16.42 4.07 -12.26
C ARG A 149 17.35 2.86 -12.34
#